data_AF-A0AAE3VAM6-F1
#
_entry.id   AF-A0AAE3VAM6-F1
#
_cell.length_a   1.000
_cell.length_b   1.000
_cell.length_c   1.000
_cell.angle_alpha   90.00
_cell.angle_beta   90.00
_cell.angle_gamma   90.00
#
_symmetry.space_group_name_H-M   'P 1'
#
loop_
_entity.id
_entity.type
_entity.pdbx_description
1 polymer ?
#
loop_
_entity_poly.entity_id
_entity_poly.type
_entity_poly.pdbx_seq_one_letter_code
_entity_poly.pdbx_strand_id
1 'polypeptide(L)'
;MAQKANVKIHDGKLEIIEEGRWEKFVSQVDQITFSAKTALKNGQKVYYITERAVFRLTSQGLELTEIAPGIHSLTNAFQSA
;
A
#
# COMPACT_ATOMS: atom_id res chain seq x y z
N MET A 1 7.26 10.08 9.07
CA MET A 1 7.50 8.63 8.89
C MET A 1 6.33 7.89 9.48
N ALA A 2 5.65 7.02 8.72
CA ALA A 2 4.53 6.24 9.23
C ALA A 2 5.04 5.15 10.20
N GLN A 3 4.39 5.01 11.35
CA GLN A 3 4.64 3.91 12.28
C GLN A 3 4.25 2.58 11.62
N LYS A 4 5.19 1.62 11.64
CA LYS A 4 5.01 0.29 11.06
C LYS A 4 4.00 -0.52 11.88
N ALA A 5 3.19 -1.35 11.21
CA ALA A 5 2.34 -2.33 11.88
C ALA A 5 3.20 -3.41 12.55
N ASN A 6 2.75 -3.93 13.69
CA ASN A 6 3.36 -5.10 14.32
C ASN A 6 2.81 -6.36 13.64
N VAL A 7 3.69 -7.12 13.01
CA VAL A 7 3.32 -8.27 12.18
C VAL A 7 4.10 -9.50 12.61
N LYS A 8 3.44 -10.65 12.55
CA LYS A 8 4.04 -11.96 12.77
C LYS A 8 3.92 -12.78 11.50
N ILE A 9 4.98 -13.48 11.14
CA ILE A 9 5.00 -14.39 10.00
C ILE A 9 5.15 -15.80 10.55
N HIS A 10 4.19 -16.68 10.26
CA HIS A 10 4.25 -18.09 10.62
C HIS A 10 3.55 -18.93 9.55
N ASP A 11 4.06 -20.12 9.27
CA ASP A 11 3.50 -21.05 8.28
C ASP A 11 3.28 -20.43 6.88
N GLY A 12 4.17 -19.51 6.48
CA GLY A 12 4.07 -18.78 5.21
C GLY A 12 2.92 -17.76 5.16
N LYS A 13 2.25 -17.49 6.29
CA LYS A 13 1.15 -16.54 6.42
C LYS A 13 1.57 -15.35 7.27
N LEU A 14 0.98 -14.20 6.96
CA LEU A 14 1.14 -12.96 7.69
C LEU A 14 -0.07 -12.75 8.62
N GLU A 15 0.23 -12.52 9.88
CA GLU A 15 -0.71 -12.16 10.94
C GLU A 15 -0.40 -10.75 11.43
N ILE A 16 -1.43 -9.94 11.63
CA ILE A 16 -1.28 -8.56 12.13
C ILE A 16 -1.60 -8.57 13.61
N ILE A 17 -0.57 -8.32 14.42
CA ILE A 17 -0.68 -8.27 15.88
C ILE A 17 -1.18 -6.89 16.32
N GLU A 18 -0.70 -5.84 15.64
CA GLU A 18 -1.08 -4.46 15.93
C GLU A 18 -1.07 -3.62 14.66
N GLU A 19 -2.09 -2.79 14.47
CA GLU A 19 -2.21 -1.88 13.35
C GLU A 19 -1.16 -0.76 13.40
N GLY A 20 -0.72 -0.30 12.22
CA GLY A 20 0.09 0.90 12.13
C GLY A 20 -0.75 2.12 12.50
N ARG A 21 -0.18 3.06 13.25
CA ARG A 21 -0.91 4.24 13.76
C ARG A 21 -1.29 5.26 12.68
N TRP A 22 -0.74 5.16 11.48
CA TRP A 22 -0.89 6.16 10.43
C TRP A 22 -1.36 5.53 9.13
N GLU A 23 -2.30 6.19 8.46
CA GLU A 23 -2.80 5.80 7.15
C GLU A 23 -1.74 6.06 6.08
N LYS A 24 -1.43 5.04 5.27
CA LYS A 24 -0.45 5.13 4.17
C LYS A 24 -1.08 5.62 2.87
N PHE A 25 -2.40 5.51 2.73
CA PHE A 25 -3.16 5.97 1.59
C PHE A 25 -4.11 7.07 2.06
N VAL A 26 -3.84 8.30 1.63
CA VAL A 26 -4.61 9.50 1.98
C VAL A 26 -5.11 10.17 0.70
N SER A 27 -6.26 10.83 0.77
CA SER A 27 -6.82 11.59 -0.37
C SER A 27 -5.93 12.76 -0.82
N GLN A 28 -5.21 13.39 0.12
CA GLN A 28 -4.29 14.48 -0.18
C GLN A 28 -2.99 14.35 0.63
N VAL A 29 -1.85 14.40 -0.07
CA VAL A 29 -0.53 14.48 0.56
C VAL A 29 -0.17 15.92 0.89
N ASP A 30 0.60 16.12 1.97
CA ASP A 30 1.12 17.45 2.34
C ASP A 30 2.09 18.00 1.28
N GLN A 31 2.91 17.12 0.69
CA GLN A 31 3.88 17.48 -0.34
C GLN A 31 4.08 16.34 -1.33
N ILE A 32 4.08 16.68 -2.62
CA ILE A 32 4.41 15.74 -3.69
C ILE A 32 5.94 15.62 -3.82
N THR A 33 6.50 14.51 -3.37
CA THR A 33 7.91 14.14 -3.57
C THR A 33 8.12 13.21 -4.76
N PHE A 34 7.05 12.52 -5.20
CA PHE A 34 7.03 11.65 -6.36
C PHE A 34 5.81 11.96 -7.24
N SER A 35 6.03 12.19 -8.54
CA SER A 35 4.96 12.52 -9.49
C SER A 35 4.50 11.28 -10.26
N ALA A 36 3.38 10.68 -9.82
CA ALA A 36 2.73 9.58 -10.51
C ALA A 36 2.41 9.91 -11.98
N LYS A 37 1.92 11.14 -12.24
CA LYS A 37 1.63 11.64 -13.59
C LYS A 37 2.87 11.60 -14.50
N THR A 38 4.02 12.02 -13.99
CA THR A 38 5.28 12.02 -14.76
C THR A 38 5.77 10.60 -15.00
N ALA A 39 5.70 9.73 -13.99
CA ALA A 39 6.09 8.34 -14.12
C ALA A 39 5.26 7.61 -15.20
N LEU A 40 3.94 7.81 -15.21
CA LEU A 40 3.05 7.28 -16.25
C LEU A 40 3.39 7.82 -17.64
N LYS A 41 3.62 9.13 -17.77
CA LYS A 41 4.02 9.75 -19.05
C LYS A 41 5.33 9.16 -19.58
N ASN A 42 6.25 8.81 -18.69
CA ASN A 42 7.54 8.24 -19.03
C ASN A 42 7.49 6.71 -19.23
N GLY A 43 6.32 6.08 -19.13
CA GLY A 43 6.16 4.62 -19.25
C GLY A 43 6.83 3.83 -18.11
N GLN A 44 7.06 4.47 -16.95
CA GLN A 44 7.70 3.81 -15.82
C GLN A 44 6.73 2.83 -15.15
N LYS A 45 7.24 1.64 -14.84
CA LYS A 45 6.52 0.66 -14.02
C LYS A 45 6.72 1.00 -12.55
N VAL A 46 5.64 1.39 -11.87
CA VAL A 46 5.68 1.85 -10.48
C VAL A 46 4.85 0.90 -9.62
N TYR A 47 5.42 0.49 -8.49
CA TYR A 47 4.80 -0.40 -7.53
C TYR A 47 4.82 0.22 -6.13
N TYR A 48 3.71 0.09 -5.40
CA TYR A 48 3.59 0.46 -4.00
C TYR A 48 3.46 -0.83 -3.21
N ILE A 49 4.46 -1.12 -2.38
CA ILE A 49 4.55 -2.37 -1.63
C ILE A 49 4.28 -2.06 -0.16
N THR A 50 3.35 -2.79 0.43
CA THR A 50 3.05 -2.77 1.86
C THR A 50 3.32 -4.13 2.46
N GLU A 51 3.20 -4.23 3.78
CA GLU A 51 3.25 -5.51 4.50
C GLU A 51 2.12 -6.46 4.07
N ARG A 52 1.01 -5.95 3.52
CA ARG A 52 -0.23 -6.70 3.24
C ARG A 52 -0.46 -7.01 1.77
N ALA A 53 0.04 -6.15 0.88
CA ALA A 53 -0.33 -6.16 -0.52
C ALA A 53 0.64 -5.35 -1.39
N VAL A 54 0.65 -5.69 -2.68
CA VAL A 54 1.37 -4.98 -3.74
C VAL A 54 0.36 -4.29 -4.66
N PHE A 55 0.59 -3.02 -4.93
CA PHE A 55 -0.21 -2.22 -5.85
C PHE A 55 0.63 -1.73 -7.03
N ARG A 56 0.03 -1.68 -8.21
CA ARG A 56 0.65 -1.13 -9.42
C ARG A 56 0.02 0.20 -9.77
N LEU A 57 0.84 1.19 -10.14
CA LEU A 57 0.33 2.43 -10.72
C LEU A 57 -0.13 2.18 -12.16
N THR A 58 -1.37 2.56 -12.45
CA THR A 58 -1.96 2.53 -13.79
C THR A 58 -2.54 3.89 -14.15
N SER A 59 -2.97 4.06 -15.41
CA SER A 59 -3.68 5.27 -15.84
C SER A 59 -5.04 5.47 -15.15
N GLN A 60 -5.62 4.42 -14.57
CA GLN A 60 -6.88 4.45 -13.83
C GLN A 60 -6.68 4.62 -12.31
N GLY A 61 -5.42 4.71 -11.85
CA GLY A 61 -5.09 4.75 -10.43
C GLY A 61 -4.33 3.51 -9.97
N LEU A 62 -4.45 3.15 -8.70
CA LEU A 62 -3.77 2.00 -8.11
C LEU A 62 -4.54 0.72 -8.34
N GLU A 63 -3.87 -0.29 -8.88
CA GLU A 63 -4.40 -1.62 -9.09
C GLU A 63 -3.79 -2.59 -8.06
N LEU A 64 -4.63 -3.35 -7.35
CA LEU A 64 -4.18 -4.41 -6.46
C LEU A 64 -3.67 -5.60 -7.29
N THR A 65 -2.40 -5.96 -7.10
CA THR A 65 -1.74 -7.04 -7.86
C THR A 65 -1.47 -8.29 -7.04
N GLU A 66 -1.14 -8.14 -5.76
CA GLU A 66 -0.84 -9.27 -4.86
C GLU A 66 -1.35 -8.98 -3.45
N ILE A 67 -1.75 -10.04 -2.73
CA ILE A 67 -2.14 -10.02 -1.32
C ILE A 67 -1.25 -11.00 -0.56
N ALA A 68 -0.71 -10.57 0.58
CA ALA A 68 0.07 -11.42 1.47
C ALA A 68 -0.80 -12.59 1.98
N PRO A 69 -0.30 -13.85 1.95
CA PRO A 69 -1.05 -14.99 2.46
C PRO A 69 -1.47 -14.77 3.92
N GLY A 70 -2.72 -15.10 4.27
CA GLY A 70 -3.27 -14.85 5.61
C GLY A 70 -4.01 -13.52 5.76
N ILE A 71 -3.85 -12.58 4.81
CA ILE A 71 -4.65 -11.36 4.75
C ILE A 71 -5.94 -11.61 3.98
N HIS A 72 -7.07 -11.37 4.64
CA HIS A 72 -8.41 -11.57 4.06
C HIS A 72 -9.14 -10.25 3.77
N SER A 73 -8.66 -9.13 4.34
CA SER A 73 -9.25 -7.80 4.13
C SER A 73 -8.19 -6.71 4.11
N LEU A 74 -8.36 -5.77 3.19
CA LEU A 74 -7.55 -4.55 3.07
C LEU A 74 -8.33 -3.30 3.49
N THR A 75 -9.55 -3.43 3.99
CA THR A 75 -10.47 -2.30 4.24
C THR A 75 -9.85 -1.22 5.14
N ASN A 76 -9.10 -1.61 6.17
CA ASN A 76 -8.46 -0.68 7.10
C ASN A 76 -7.21 0.03 6.50
N ALA A 77 -6.74 -0.39 5.33
CA ALA A 77 -5.62 0.26 4.65
C ALA A 77 -6.04 1.47 3.80
N PHE A 78 -7.34 1.65 3.54
CA PHE A 78 -7.88 2.62 2.58
C PHE A 78 -8.96 3.55 3.17
N GLN A 79 -9.05 3.69 4.49
CA GLN A 79 -10.19 4.37 5.15
C GLN A 79 -10.32 5.88 4.90
N SER A 80 -9.46 6.51 4.08
CA SER A 80 -9.48 7.95 3.83
C SER A 80 -9.16 8.37 2.38
N ALA A 81 -9.29 7.45 1.42
CA ALA A 81 -9.14 7.74 -0.01
C ALA A 81 -10.44 8.30 -0.63
#